data_AF-A0A654AE26-F1
#
_entry.id   AF-A0A654AE26-F1
#
_cell.length_a   1.000
_cell.length_b   1.000
_cell.length_c   1.000
_cell.angle_alpha   90.00
_cell.angle_beta   90.00
_cell.angle_gamma   90.00
#
_symmetry.space_group_name_H-M   'P 1'
#
loop_
_entity.id
_entity.type
_entity.pdbx_description
1 polymer ?
#
loop_
_entity_poly.entity_id
_entity_poly.type
_entity_poly.pdbx_seq_one_letter_code
_entity_poly.pdbx_strand_id
1 'polypeptide(L)'
;MSGDDRTLDATQRRMIDARARAIAYIVREGAKPCAPKSFNSVVIPPATADAPIDVYLLTPQTTAEKLPFGGHYRVTVAPDGSAASRAFTRSCIELPRTPPVDPQGRKPVGAFFNHIMDPVPTELHVFSSLYMQTPLMVATQRPAARVWPIVQGRILPPANESRDR
;
A
#
# COMPACT_ATOMS: atom_id res chain seq x y z
N MET A 1 -24.58 16.43 30.66
CA MET A 1 -24.14 15.47 29.61
C MET A 1 -25.23 15.44 28.56
N SER A 2 -25.08 16.16 27.46
CA SER A 2 -26.02 16.13 26.34
C SER A 2 -25.27 16.51 25.07
N GLY A 3 -25.03 15.53 24.22
CA GLY A 3 -24.50 15.68 22.88
C GLY A 3 -25.02 14.48 22.08
N ASP A 4 -25.92 14.75 21.15
CA ASP A 4 -26.57 13.75 20.29
C ASP A 4 -25.51 13.11 19.38
N ASP A 5 -25.16 11.86 19.67
CA ASP A 5 -24.17 11.00 18.99
C ASP A 5 -24.54 10.64 17.52
N ARG A 6 -25.36 11.47 16.86
CA ARG A 6 -25.93 11.20 15.52
C ARG A 6 -25.44 12.13 14.41
N THR A 7 -24.55 13.08 14.70
CA THR A 7 -24.07 14.01 13.68
C THR A 7 -22.60 13.78 13.36
N LEU A 8 -22.31 13.44 12.10
CA LEU A 8 -20.93 13.43 11.60
C LEU A 8 -20.35 14.84 11.74
N ASP A 9 -19.09 14.97 12.09
CA ASP A 9 -18.42 16.28 12.04
C ASP A 9 -18.05 16.66 10.60
N ALA A 10 -17.57 17.89 10.41
CA ALA A 10 -17.20 18.39 9.08
C ALA A 10 -16.03 17.59 8.46
N THR A 11 -15.05 17.17 9.26
CA THR A 11 -13.90 16.39 8.82
C THR A 11 -14.32 14.99 8.39
N GLN A 12 -15.21 14.34 9.14
CA GLN A 12 -15.78 13.03 8.81
C GLN A 12 -16.55 13.08 7.49
N ARG A 13 -17.37 14.11 7.26
CA ARG A 13 -18.04 14.33 5.97
C ARG A 13 -17.05 14.50 4.82
N ARG A 14 -15.99 15.30 5.02
CA ARG A 14 -14.93 15.48 4.01
C ARG A 14 -14.20 14.16 3.70
N MET A 15 -13.92 13.33 4.69
CA MET A 15 -13.29 12.02 4.49
C MET A 15 -14.18 11.05 3.69
N ILE A 16 -15.49 11.04 3.96
CA ILE A 16 -16.46 10.24 3.19
C ILE A 16 -16.52 10.71 1.74
N ASP A 17 -16.60 12.03 1.50
CA ASP A 17 -16.62 12.61 0.15
C ASP A 17 -15.31 12.33 -0.60
N ALA A 18 -14.16 12.51 0.06
CA ALA A 18 -12.85 12.19 -0.50
C ALA A 18 -12.75 10.72 -0.95
N ARG A 19 -13.28 9.78 -0.17
CA ARG A 19 -13.34 8.36 -0.57
C ARG A 19 -14.13 8.16 -1.85
N ALA A 20 -15.33 8.74 -1.94
CA ALA A 20 -16.18 8.61 -3.13
C ALA A 20 -15.50 9.22 -4.37
N ARG A 21 -14.92 10.41 -4.22
CA ARG A 21 -14.16 11.10 -5.28
C ARG A 21 -12.94 10.30 -5.73
N ALA A 22 -12.20 9.71 -4.80
CA ALA A 22 -11.04 8.90 -5.11
C ALA A 22 -11.39 7.68 -5.98
N ILE A 23 -12.47 6.97 -5.63
CA ILE A 23 -12.97 5.83 -6.41
C ILE A 23 -13.40 6.29 -7.80
N ALA A 24 -14.22 7.35 -7.88
CA ALA A 24 -14.68 7.89 -9.15
C ALA A 24 -13.50 8.36 -10.03
N TYR A 25 -12.49 8.99 -9.44
CA TYR A 25 -11.29 9.43 -10.12
C TYR A 25 -10.53 8.25 -10.74
N ILE A 26 -10.19 7.23 -9.95
CA ILE A 26 -9.43 6.06 -10.44
C ILE A 26 -10.19 5.29 -11.52
N VAL A 27 -11.51 5.15 -11.39
CA VAL A 27 -12.34 4.49 -12.41
C VAL A 27 -12.35 5.28 -13.72
N ARG A 28 -12.43 6.62 -13.68
CA ARG A 28 -12.36 7.47 -14.89
C ARG A 28 -10.99 7.38 -15.58
N GLU A 29 -9.92 7.23 -14.82
CA GLU A 29 -8.56 7.00 -15.35
C GLU A 29 -8.40 5.60 -15.98
N GLY A 30 -9.44 4.76 -15.98
CA GLY A 30 -9.41 3.41 -16.53
C GLY A 30 -8.66 2.40 -15.65
N ALA A 31 -8.25 2.80 -14.45
CA ALA A 31 -7.57 1.95 -13.50
C ALA A 31 -8.57 1.06 -12.75
N LYS A 32 -8.13 -0.17 -12.45
CA LYS A 32 -8.92 -1.21 -11.77
C LYS A 32 -8.05 -1.98 -10.78
N PRO A 33 -8.65 -2.60 -9.75
CA PRO A 33 -7.92 -3.53 -8.90
C PRO A 33 -7.51 -4.75 -9.73
N CYS A 34 -6.46 -5.43 -9.27
CA CYS A 34 -5.99 -6.64 -9.94
C CYS A 34 -6.89 -7.87 -9.68
N ALA A 35 -7.71 -7.82 -8.64
CA ALA A 35 -8.70 -8.83 -8.33
C ALA A 35 -10.07 -8.48 -8.94
N PRO A 36 -10.93 -9.47 -9.28
CA PRO A 36 -12.26 -9.25 -9.84
C PRO A 36 -13.29 -8.84 -8.76
N LYS A 37 -12.93 -7.87 -7.92
CA LYS A 37 -13.72 -7.32 -6.80
C LYS A 37 -13.43 -5.83 -6.68
N SER A 38 -14.28 -5.08 -5.97
CA SER A 38 -14.04 -3.65 -5.73
C SER A 38 -12.84 -3.42 -4.81
N PHE A 39 -12.23 -2.24 -4.90
CA PHE A 39 -11.15 -1.84 -3.99
C PHE A 39 -11.59 -1.88 -2.53
N ASN A 40 -10.69 -2.32 -1.66
CA ASN A 40 -10.70 -1.93 -0.26
C ASN A 40 -10.22 -0.47 -0.17
N SER A 41 -10.75 0.31 0.76
CA SER A 41 -10.37 1.73 0.91
C SER A 41 -9.89 2.03 2.32
N VAL A 42 -8.78 2.78 2.43
CA VAL A 42 -8.32 3.37 3.69
C VAL A 42 -8.26 4.88 3.51
N VAL A 43 -8.92 5.64 4.38
CA VAL A 43 -8.89 7.11 4.34
C VAL A 43 -8.03 7.60 5.48
N ILE A 44 -7.01 8.39 5.17
CA ILE A 44 -6.13 8.98 6.19
C ILE A 44 -6.73 10.31 6.64
N PRO A 45 -6.93 10.51 7.96
CA PRO A 45 -7.36 11.79 8.48
C PRO A 45 -6.43 12.93 8.01
N PRO A 46 -6.98 14.06 7.58
CA PRO A 46 -6.15 15.19 7.15
C PRO A 46 -5.41 15.78 8.36
N ALA A 47 -4.18 16.26 8.13
CA ALA A 47 -3.35 16.84 9.20
C ALA A 47 -3.97 18.10 9.82
N THR A 48 -4.76 18.84 9.04
CA THR A 48 -5.54 20.01 9.46
C THR A 48 -6.91 19.99 8.78
N ALA A 49 -7.84 20.82 9.25
CA ALA A 49 -9.21 20.87 8.71
C ALA A 49 -9.28 21.16 7.21
N ASP A 50 -8.25 21.81 6.64
CA ASP A 50 -8.16 22.19 5.23
C ASP A 50 -7.01 21.49 4.49
N ALA A 51 -6.37 20.48 5.08
CA ALA A 51 -5.37 19.70 4.36
C ALA A 51 -6.03 18.77 3.32
N PRO A 52 -5.30 18.39 2.26
CA PRO A 52 -5.69 17.29 1.39
C PRO A 52 -5.89 15.99 2.15
N ILE A 53 -6.74 15.11 1.61
CA ILE A 53 -7.05 13.80 2.20
C ILE A 53 -6.49 12.72 1.28
N ASP A 54 -5.63 11.86 1.84
CA ASP A 54 -5.12 10.69 1.15
C ASP A 54 -6.10 9.52 1.32
N VAL A 55 -6.46 8.90 0.19
CA VAL A 55 -7.28 7.69 0.12
C VAL A 55 -6.47 6.61 -0.57
N TYR A 56 -6.23 5.52 0.14
CA TYR A 56 -5.62 4.32 -0.42
C TYR A 56 -6.73 3.42 -0.96
N LEU A 57 -6.65 3.09 -2.24
CA LEU A 57 -7.49 2.10 -2.90
C LEU A 57 -6.66 0.84 -3.12
N LEU A 58 -6.96 -0.19 -2.35
CA LEU A 58 -6.18 -1.41 -2.28
C LEU A 58 -6.89 -2.54 -3.03
N THR A 59 -6.16 -3.26 -3.89
CA THR A 59 -6.63 -4.52 -4.44
C THR A 59 -6.99 -5.46 -3.28
N PRO A 60 -8.22 -5.99 -3.24
CA PRO A 60 -8.62 -6.89 -2.16
C PRO A 60 -7.87 -8.22 -2.28
N GLN A 61 -7.44 -8.75 -1.14
CA GLN A 61 -6.98 -10.12 -1.03
C GLN A 61 -8.19 -11.06 -1.10
N THR A 62 -8.22 -11.94 -2.10
CA THR A 62 -9.35 -12.86 -2.33
C THR A 62 -9.13 -14.25 -1.76
N THR A 63 -7.90 -14.63 -1.41
CA THR A 63 -7.55 -15.92 -0.78
C THR A 63 -6.53 -15.73 0.34
N ALA A 64 -6.45 -16.65 1.29
CA ALA A 64 -5.55 -16.53 2.44
C ALA A 64 -4.07 -16.79 2.11
N GLU A 65 -3.79 -17.42 0.97
CA GLU A 65 -2.48 -17.94 0.55
C GLU A 65 -1.69 -16.94 -0.29
N LYS A 66 -2.36 -15.94 -0.86
CA LYS A 66 -1.74 -14.95 -1.76
C LYS A 66 -2.04 -13.53 -1.32
N LEU A 67 -1.08 -12.64 -1.54
CA LEU A 67 -1.18 -11.22 -1.25
C LEU A 67 -1.02 -10.43 -2.55
N PRO A 68 -1.98 -9.54 -2.88
CA PRO A 68 -1.81 -8.65 -4.03
C PRO A 68 -0.76 -7.59 -3.71
N PHE A 69 0.25 -7.46 -4.57
CA PHE A 69 1.17 -6.33 -4.62
C PHE A 69 0.85 -5.39 -5.80
N GLY A 70 0.00 -5.87 -6.72
CA GLY A 70 -0.50 -5.18 -7.89
C GLY A 70 -1.75 -4.32 -7.66
N GLY A 71 -1.92 -3.30 -8.50
CA GLY A 71 -3.22 -2.62 -8.67
C GLY A 71 -3.67 -1.83 -7.44
N HIS A 72 -2.73 -1.37 -6.64
CA HIS A 72 -3.00 -0.47 -5.51
C HIS A 72 -2.72 0.97 -5.93
N TYR A 73 -3.50 1.90 -5.40
CA TYR A 73 -3.39 3.33 -5.70
C TYR A 73 -3.50 4.15 -4.42
N ARG A 74 -2.78 5.27 -4.37
CA ARG A 74 -3.07 6.38 -3.46
C ARG A 74 -3.66 7.50 -4.27
N VAL A 75 -4.80 8.03 -3.83
CA VAL A 75 -5.44 9.20 -4.41
C VAL A 75 -5.44 10.30 -3.36
N THR A 76 -4.83 11.42 -3.68
CA THR A 76 -4.85 12.62 -2.84
C THR A 76 -5.96 13.52 -3.34
N VAL A 77 -6.94 13.83 -2.48
CA VAL A 77 -8.07 14.72 -2.79
C VAL A 77 -7.86 16.05 -2.08
N ALA A 78 -7.74 17.12 -2.83
CA ALA A 78 -7.57 18.47 -2.31
C ALA A 78 -8.90 19.04 -1.76
N PRO A 79 -8.86 20.12 -0.95
CA PRO A 79 -10.07 20.74 -0.40
C PRO A 79 -11.07 21.24 -1.44
N ASP A 80 -10.59 21.63 -2.62
CA ASP A 80 -11.41 22.05 -3.76
C ASP A 80 -12.05 20.88 -4.53
N GLY A 81 -11.76 19.63 -4.11
CA GLY A 81 -12.27 18.41 -4.72
C GLY A 81 -11.48 17.91 -5.92
N SER A 82 -10.40 18.61 -6.33
CA SER A 82 -9.45 18.08 -7.31
C SER A 82 -8.71 16.87 -6.74
N ALA A 83 -8.32 15.94 -7.62
CA ALA A 83 -7.68 14.70 -7.22
C ALA A 83 -6.49 14.35 -8.11
N ALA A 84 -5.48 13.76 -7.49
CA ALA A 84 -4.31 13.20 -8.17
C ALA A 84 -4.05 11.80 -7.64
N SER A 85 -3.62 10.89 -8.51
CA SER A 85 -3.30 9.53 -8.10
C SER A 85 -1.85 9.13 -8.33
N ARG A 86 -1.45 8.11 -7.59
CA ARG A 86 -0.19 7.38 -7.74
C ARG A 86 -0.47 5.88 -7.67
N ALA A 87 -0.03 5.16 -8.69
CA ALA A 87 0.08 3.70 -8.64
C ALA A 87 1.37 3.29 -7.90
N PHE A 88 1.34 2.17 -7.20
CA PHE A 88 2.53 1.62 -6.53
C PHE A 88 3.27 0.55 -7.34
N THR A 89 2.57 -0.05 -8.30
CA THR A 89 3.11 -1.06 -9.23
C THR A 89 2.50 -0.84 -10.61
N ARG A 90 3.18 -1.32 -11.65
CA ARG A 90 2.70 -1.22 -13.05
C ARG A 90 1.98 -2.48 -13.54
N SER A 91 1.99 -3.54 -12.75
CA SER A 91 1.47 -4.84 -13.14
C SER A 91 0.73 -5.52 -11.99
N CYS A 92 -0.11 -6.49 -12.34
CA CYS A 92 -0.81 -7.32 -11.38
C CYS A 92 0.12 -8.44 -10.88
N ILE A 93 0.77 -8.19 -9.75
CA ILE A 93 1.65 -9.14 -9.09
C ILE A 93 0.96 -9.66 -7.83
N GLU A 94 0.99 -10.97 -7.63
CA GLU A 94 0.63 -11.62 -6.38
C GLU A 94 1.85 -12.35 -5.84
N LEU A 95 2.06 -12.27 -4.52
CA LEU A 95 3.08 -13.06 -3.83
C LEU A 95 2.40 -14.08 -2.92
N PRO A 96 2.97 -15.29 -2.78
CA PRO A 96 2.50 -16.21 -1.77
C PRO A 96 2.74 -15.62 -0.38
N ARG A 97 1.76 -15.74 0.51
CA ARG A 97 1.85 -15.31 1.92
C ARG A 97 2.99 -16.01 2.65
N THR A 98 3.22 -17.27 2.28
CA THR A 98 4.30 -18.12 2.79
C THR A 98 5.03 -18.69 1.57
N PRO A 99 6.32 -18.35 1.35
CA PRO A 99 7.02 -18.82 0.17
C PRO A 99 7.20 -20.34 0.21
N PRO A 100 7.19 -21.02 -0.94
CA PRO A 100 7.23 -22.49 -0.99
C PRO A 100 8.57 -23.03 -0.51
N VAL A 101 8.53 -24.20 0.14
CA VAL A 101 9.74 -24.96 0.48
C VAL A 101 10.48 -25.33 -0.80
N ASP A 102 11.81 -25.23 -0.79
CA ASP A 102 12.61 -25.57 -1.96
C ASP A 102 12.69 -27.11 -2.18
N PRO A 103 13.22 -27.58 -3.33
CA PRO A 103 13.32 -29.02 -3.61
C PRO A 103 14.18 -29.81 -2.63
N GLN A 104 15.01 -29.15 -1.81
CA GLN A 104 15.85 -29.74 -0.78
C GLN A 104 15.20 -29.68 0.62
N GLY A 105 13.94 -29.26 0.72
CA GLY A 105 13.21 -29.18 1.99
C GLY A 105 13.56 -27.94 2.83
N ARG A 106 14.31 -26.97 2.29
CA ARG A 106 14.70 -25.76 3.02
C ARG A 106 13.57 -24.73 2.98
N LYS A 107 13.25 -24.19 4.15
CA LYS A 107 12.24 -23.13 4.30
C LYS A 107 12.82 -21.78 3.88
N PRO A 108 12.11 -21.00 3.06
CA PRO A 108 12.53 -19.65 2.70
C PRO A 108 12.59 -18.74 3.94
N VAL A 109 13.67 -17.99 4.06
CA VAL A 109 13.88 -17.01 5.15
C VAL A 109 13.23 -15.65 4.87
N GLY A 110 12.69 -15.46 3.66
CA GLY A 110 12.00 -14.25 3.24
C GLY A 110 11.39 -14.39 1.86
N ALA A 111 10.44 -13.51 1.54
CA ALA A 111 9.95 -13.28 0.18
C ALA A 111 10.74 -12.15 -0.47
N PHE A 112 10.88 -12.17 -1.79
CA PHE A 112 11.61 -11.13 -2.52
C PHE A 112 10.70 -10.39 -3.50
N PHE A 113 10.81 -9.06 -3.54
CA PHE A 113 10.02 -8.21 -4.43
C PHE A 113 10.88 -7.10 -5.05
N ASN A 114 10.83 -6.98 -6.38
CA ASN A 114 11.53 -5.92 -7.11
C ASN A 114 10.64 -4.68 -7.24
N HIS A 115 11.04 -3.57 -6.63
CA HIS A 115 10.34 -2.30 -6.68
C HIS A 115 11.11 -1.27 -7.51
N ILE A 116 10.55 -0.87 -8.65
CA ILE A 116 11.21 0.04 -9.61
C ILE A 116 10.64 1.46 -9.62
N MET A 117 9.50 1.66 -8.97
CA MET A 117 8.77 2.93 -9.04
C MET A 117 9.32 3.99 -8.10
N ASP A 118 10.00 3.58 -7.02
CA ASP A 118 10.54 4.48 -6.01
C ASP A 118 11.97 4.06 -5.61
N PRO A 119 12.78 5.02 -5.12
CA PRO A 119 14.15 4.73 -4.67
C PRO A 119 14.21 3.92 -3.36
N VAL A 120 13.13 3.92 -2.59
CA VAL A 120 12.99 3.25 -1.29
C VAL A 120 11.65 2.50 -1.22
N PRO A 121 11.49 1.53 -0.31
CA PRO A 121 10.21 0.89 -0.10
C PRO A 121 9.14 1.90 0.33
N THR A 122 7.93 1.69 -0.17
CA THR A 122 6.73 2.49 0.12
C THR A 122 5.92 1.91 1.27
N GLU A 123 4.91 2.67 1.70
CA GLU A 123 3.92 2.28 2.69
C GLU A 123 3.19 0.96 2.35
N LEU A 124 3.04 0.60 1.08
CA LEU A 124 2.45 -0.70 0.74
C LEU A 124 3.33 -1.89 1.13
N HIS A 125 4.66 -1.75 1.06
CA HIS A 125 5.55 -2.82 1.49
C HIS A 125 5.43 -3.04 3.00
N VAL A 126 5.23 -1.95 3.74
CA VAL A 126 4.94 -1.99 5.19
C VAL A 126 3.63 -2.72 5.43
N PHE A 127 2.53 -2.32 4.77
CA PHE A 127 1.23 -2.98 4.93
C PHE A 127 1.29 -4.47 4.57
N SER A 128 1.88 -4.82 3.42
CA SER A 128 2.06 -6.22 3.02
C SER A 128 2.86 -7.01 4.06
N SER A 129 3.92 -6.45 4.64
CA SER A 129 4.75 -7.13 5.64
C SER A 129 3.98 -7.50 6.93
N LEU A 130 2.87 -6.82 7.23
CA LEU A 130 2.01 -7.13 8.36
C LEU A 130 1.14 -8.38 8.12
N TYR A 131 0.87 -8.71 6.86
CA TYR A 131 0.08 -9.89 6.49
C TYR A 131 0.94 -11.11 6.13
N MET A 132 2.20 -10.87 5.77
CA MET A 132 3.18 -11.91 5.46
C MET A 132 3.64 -12.65 6.73
N GLN A 133 3.88 -13.95 6.60
CA GLN A 133 4.45 -14.77 7.67
C GLN A 133 5.98 -14.80 7.65
N THR A 134 6.59 -14.28 6.60
CA THR A 134 8.02 -14.20 6.42
C THR A 134 8.46 -12.75 6.16
N PRO A 135 9.71 -12.40 6.49
CA PRO A 135 10.29 -11.12 6.08
C PRO A 135 10.10 -10.84 4.59
N LEU A 136 9.78 -9.59 4.24
CA LEU A 136 9.71 -9.14 2.85
C LEU A 136 11.01 -8.41 2.51
N MET A 137 11.74 -8.90 1.52
CA MET A 137 12.95 -8.27 1.00
C MET A 137 12.59 -7.47 -0.25
N VAL A 138 12.68 -6.15 -0.18
CA VAL A 138 12.34 -5.25 -1.30
C VAL A 138 13.62 -4.77 -1.96
N ALA A 139 13.81 -5.08 -3.23
CA ALA A 139 14.92 -4.57 -4.01
C ALA A 139 14.51 -3.31 -4.77
N THR A 140 15.17 -2.18 -4.50
CA THR A 140 15.03 -0.94 -5.27
C THR A 140 16.24 -0.73 -6.18
N GLN A 141 16.06 -0.05 -7.31
CA GLN A 141 17.10 0.06 -8.35
C GLN A 141 17.72 1.45 -8.50
N ARG A 142 17.15 2.49 -7.88
CA ARG A 142 17.58 3.88 -8.07
C ARG A 142 17.83 4.58 -6.73
N PRO A 143 18.92 5.35 -6.56
CA PRO A 143 20.00 5.60 -7.53
C PRO A 143 20.96 4.41 -7.71
N ALA A 144 20.95 3.42 -6.81
CA ALA A 144 21.73 2.19 -6.88
C ALA A 144 20.89 1.02 -6.35
N ALA A 145 21.28 -0.20 -6.68
CA ALA A 145 20.60 -1.40 -6.21
C ALA A 145 20.71 -1.54 -4.68
N ARG A 146 19.57 -1.54 -3.99
CA ARG A 146 19.48 -1.72 -2.53
C ARG A 146 18.45 -2.78 -2.20
N VAL A 147 18.73 -3.59 -1.18
CA VAL A 147 17.83 -4.62 -0.68
C VAL A 147 17.39 -4.28 0.73
N TRP A 148 16.13 -3.91 0.89
CA TRP A 148 15.54 -3.45 2.14
C TRP A 148 14.77 -4.59 2.80
N PRO A 149 15.17 -5.04 4.00
CA PRO A 149 14.34 -5.93 4.80
C PRO A 149 13.14 -5.16 5.36
N ILE A 150 11.94 -5.67 5.13
CA ILE A 150 10.69 -5.18 5.73
C ILE A 150 10.17 -6.26 6.67
N VAL A 151 10.21 -5.97 7.96
CA VAL A 151 9.93 -6.94 9.02
C VAL A 151 8.88 -6.36 9.96
N GLN A 152 7.73 -7.03 10.06
CA GLN A 152 6.66 -6.67 11.01
C GLN A 152 6.28 -5.17 10.94
N GLY A 153 6.10 -4.65 9.73
CA GLY A 153 5.74 -3.25 9.51
C GLY A 153 6.89 -2.26 9.64
N ARG A 154 8.15 -2.70 9.67
CA ARG A 154 9.32 -1.81 9.77
C ARG A 154 10.22 -1.96 8.57
N ILE A 155 10.60 -0.84 7.97
CA ILE A 155 11.66 -0.76 6.96
C ILE A 155 13.00 -0.74 7.71
N LEU A 156 13.85 -1.74 7.48
CA LEU A 156 15.20 -1.79 8.04
C LEU A 156 16.23 -1.22 7.06
N PRO A 157 17.44 -0.83 7.53
CA PRO A 157 18.52 -0.41 6.64
C PRO A 157 18.84 -1.46 5.57
N PRO A 158 19.29 -1.04 4.37
CA PRO A 158 19.63 -1.97 3.29
C PRO A 158 20.63 -3.04 3.74
N ALA A 159 20.32 -4.31 3.48
CA ALA A 159 21.16 -5.44 3.86
C ALA A 159 22.46 -5.54 3.05
N ASN A 160 22.53 -4.84 1.93
CA ASN A 160 23.68 -4.83 1.01
C ASN A 160 24.49 -3.52 1.09
N GLU A 161 24.28 -2.71 2.13
CA GLU A 161 25.15 -1.58 2.46
C GLU A 161 26.04 -1.98 3.66
N SER A 162 27.34 -1.74 3.56
CA SER A 162 28.28 -2.02 4.67
C SER A 162 27.92 -1.15 5.87
N ARG A 163 27.93 -1.74 7.07
CA ARG A 163 27.76 -1.02 8.35
C ARG A 163 29.06 -0.33 8.78
N ASP A 164 29.78 0.27 7.84
CA ASP A 164 31.01 1.01 8.16
C ASP A 164 30.69 2.50 8.25
N ARG A 165 30.17 2.92 9.41
CA ARG A 165 30.39 4.23 10.05
C ARG A 165 30.24 4.12 11.55
#